data_AF-A0AA50DXE9-F1
#
_entry.id   AF-A0AA50DXE9-F1
#
_cell.length_a   1.000
_cell.length_b   1.000
_cell.length_c   1.000
_cell.angle_alpha   90.00
_cell.angle_beta   90.00
_cell.angle_gamma   90.00
#
_symmetry.space_group_name_H-M   'P 1'
#
loop_
_entity.id
_entity.type
_entity.pdbx_description
1 polymer ?
#
loop_
_entity_poly.entity_id
_entity_poly.type
_entity_poly.pdbx_seq_one_letter_code
_entity_poly.pdbx_strand_id
1 'polypeptide(L)' 'MAAAIKPFYFDISDDEIEFFLDEARQILKSGTLILGNHTQEFERGFAEFVGTKHAISVNSGTSGLEILLRLKG' A
#
# COMPACT_ATOMS: atom_id res chain seq x y z
N MET A 1 -35.84 -14.73 -2.52
CA MET A 1 -35.34 -13.45 -3.05
C MET A 1 -33.84 -13.58 -3.23
N ALA A 2 -33.29 -13.28 -4.40
CA ALA A 2 -31.83 -13.31 -4.61
C ALA A 2 -31.19 -12.16 -3.83
N ALA A 3 -30.17 -12.45 -3.02
CA ALA A 3 -29.42 -11.41 -2.33
C ALA A 3 -28.72 -10.50 -3.36
N ALA A 4 -28.77 -9.18 -3.15
CA ALA A 4 -28.13 -8.23 -4.04
C ALA A 4 -26.61 -8.46 -4.06
N ILE A 5 -26.05 -8.75 -5.24
CA ILE A 5 -24.61 -8.89 -5.43
C ILE A 5 -24.00 -7.49 -5.28
N LYS A 6 -23.18 -7.31 -4.24
CA LYS A 6 -22.45 -6.05 -4.05
C LYS A 6 -21.37 -5.96 -5.13
N PRO A 7 -21.22 -4.82 -5.83
CA PRO A 7 -20.19 -4.64 -6.86
C PRO A 7 -18.77 -4.61 -6.29
N PHE A 8 -18.64 -4.44 -4.97
CA PHE A 8 -17.40 -4.45 -4.23
C PHE A 8 -17.61 -5.19 -2.90
N TYR A 9 -16.61 -5.98 -2.51
CA TYR A 9 -16.56 -6.63 -1.21
C TYR A 9 -15.33 -6.10 -0.47
N PHE A 10 -15.54 -5.54 0.70
CA PHE A 10 -14.48 -5.09 1.57
C PHE A 10 -14.02 -6.29 2.40
N ASP A 11 -13.01 -7.00 1.90
CA ASP A 11 -12.45 -8.20 2.53
C ASP A 11 -11.30 -7.82 3.44
N ILE A 12 -11.63 -7.29 4.62
CA ILE A 12 -10.64 -7.06 5.68
C ILE A 12 -11.15 -7.77 6.93
N SER A 13 -10.34 -8.70 7.43
CA SER A 13 -10.60 -9.44 8.66
C SER A 13 -10.36 -8.59 9.91
N ASP A 14 -10.93 -9.00 11.04
CA ASP A 14 -10.69 -8.34 12.34
C ASP A 14 -9.19 -8.37 12.70
N ASP A 15 -8.48 -9.46 12.39
CA ASP A 15 -7.04 -9.60 12.62
C ASP A 15 -6.22 -8.57 11.81
N GLU A 16 -6.61 -8.29 10.56
CA GLU A 16 -5.97 -7.27 9.72
C GLU A 16 -6.22 -5.85 10.23
N ILE A 17 -7.42 -5.60 10.78
CA ILE A 17 -7.74 -4.30 11.40
C ILE A 17 -6.87 -4.09 12.65
N GLU A 18 -6.80 -5.08 13.53
CA GLU A 18 -5.99 -4.99 14.75
C GLU A 18 -4.50 -4.82 14.42
N PHE A 19 -3.99 -5.58 13.45
CA PHE A 19 -2.62 -5.41 12.94
C PHE A 19 -2.36 -3.97 12.47
N PHE A 20 -3.25 -3.41 11.65
CA PHE A 20 -3.10 -2.04 11.17
C PHE A 20 -3.09 -1.01 12.31
N LEU A 21 -3.97 -1.17 13.30
CA LEU A 21 -4.07 -0.26 14.44
C LEU A 21 -2.80 -0.27 15.31
N ASP A 22 -2.20 -1.44 15.51
CA ASP A 22 -0.95 -1.58 16.24
C ASP A 22 0.23 -0.94 15.50
N GLU A 23 0.36 -1.18 14.20
CA GLU A 23 1.43 -0.56 13.38
C GLU A 23 1.25 0.96 13.29
N ALA A 24 0.02 1.44 13.07
CA ALA A 24 -0.28 2.87 13.06
C ALA A 24 0.11 3.55 14.39
N ARG A 25 -0.10 2.86 15.52
CA ARG A 25 0.34 3.35 16.83
C ARG A 25 1.86 3.47 16.91
N GLN A 26 2.61 2.54 16.36
CA GLN A 26 4.08 2.62 16.32
C GLN A 26 4.56 3.78 15.46
N ILE A 27 3.97 3.98 14.28
CA ILE A 27 4.26 5.12 13.40
C ILE A 27 4.06 6.44 14.15
N LEU A 28 2.90 6.62 14.78
CA LEU A 28 2.59 7.85 15.51
C LEU A 28 3.53 8.10 16.69
N LYS A 29 3.93 7.04 17.42
CA LYS A 29 4.94 7.14 18.49
C LYS A 29 6.33 7.50 17.97
N SER A 30 6.70 7.00 16.80
CA SER A 30 8.02 7.27 16.19
C SER A 30 8.15 8.71 15.68
N GLY A 31 7.03 9.35 15.30
CA GLY A 31 7.01 10.66 14.64
C GLY A 31 7.43 10.63 13.16
N THR A 32 7.86 9.49 12.62
CA THR A 32 8.20 9.33 11.21
C THR A 32 6.96 9.00 10.39
N LEU A 33 6.27 10.02 9.90
CA LEU A 33 4.99 9.87 9.20
C LEU A 33 5.14 9.64 7.68
N ILE A 34 6.30 9.98 7.11
CA ILE A 34 6.53 9.98 5.65
C ILE A 34 7.87 9.30 5.39
N LEU A 35 7.90 8.42 4.37
CA LEU A 35 9.11 7.70 3.92
C LEU A 35 9.83 6.92 5.04
N GLY A 36 9.05 6.29 5.93
CA GLY A 36 9.54 5.48 7.04
C GLY A 36 9.82 4.02 6.68
N ASN A 37 10.08 3.19 7.69
CA ASN A 37 10.44 1.78 7.53
C ASN A 37 9.37 0.98 6.76
N HIS A 38 8.08 1.18 7.06
CA HIS A 38 7.00 0.49 6.35
C HIS A 38 7.02 0.74 4.85
N THR A 39 7.41 1.95 4.40
CA THR A 39 7.57 2.26 2.98
C THR A 39 8.67 1.39 2.36
N GLN A 40 9.83 1.31 2.99
CA GLN A 40 10.98 0.52 2.49
C GLN A 40 10.68 -0.99 2.49
N GLU A 41 10.00 -1.47 3.53
CA GLU A 41 9.60 -2.88 3.64
C GLU A 41 8.56 -3.25 2.59
N PHE A 42 7.57 -2.38 2.36
CA PHE A 42 6.59 -2.56 1.31
C PHE A 42 7.25 -2.58 -0.08
N GLU A 43 8.13 -1.62 -0.39
CA GLU A 43 8.83 -1.57 -1.68
C GLU A 43 9.68 -2.82 -1.91
N ARG A 44 10.42 -3.28 -0.90
CA ARG A 44 11.20 -4.52 -0.98
C ARG A 44 10.31 -5.73 -1.22
N GLY A 45 9.27 -5.90 -0.39
CA GLY A 45 8.36 -7.04 -0.49
C GLY A 45 7.57 -7.05 -1.80
N PHE A 46 7.17 -5.88 -2.30
CA PHE A 46 6.46 -5.76 -3.56
C PHE A 46 7.38 -6.03 -4.76
N ALA A 47 8.64 -5.59 -4.71
CA ALA A 47 9.63 -5.92 -5.72
C ALA A 47 9.86 -7.43 -5.81
N GLU A 48 9.97 -8.11 -4.66
CA GLU A 48 10.08 -9.57 -4.59
C GLU A 48 8.83 -10.27 -5.11
N PHE A 49 7.64 -9.85 -4.68
CA PHE A 49 6.36 -10.40 -5.12
C PHE A 49 6.17 -10.34 -6.64
N VAL A 50 6.53 -9.22 -7.26
CA VAL A 50 6.43 -9.02 -8.72
C VAL A 50 7.59 -9.68 -9.48
N GLY A 51 8.72 -9.95 -8.81
CA GLY A 51 9.93 -10.46 -9.45
C GLY A 51 10.73 -9.39 -10.20
N THR A 52 10.75 -8.15 -9.69
CA THR A 52 11.52 -7.03 -10.25
C THR A 52 12.64 -6.58 -9.33
N LYS A 53 13.63 -5.87 -9.87
CA LYS A 53 14.75 -5.33 -9.07
C LYS A 53 14.33 -4.15 -8.18
N HIS A 54 13.34 -3.38 -8.61
CA HIS A 54 12.95 -2.12 -7.97
C HIS A 54 11.44 -1.96 -7.94
N ALA A 55 10.90 -1.48 -6.82
CA ALA A 55 9.55 -0.96 -6.69
C ALA A 55 9.62 0.40 -5.99
N ILE A 56 8.77 1.34 -6.38
CA ILE A 56 8.68 2.68 -5.81
C ILE A 56 7.21 2.95 -5.49
N SER A 57 6.94 3.21 -4.22
CA SER A 57 5.59 3.52 -3.74
C SER A 57 5.24 4.97 -4.02
N VAL A 58 3.98 5.18 -4.43
CA VAL A 58 3.40 6.50 -4.70
C VAL A 58 1.97 6.54 -4.17
N ASN A 59 1.39 7.73 -4.04
CA ASN A 59 0.07 7.93 -3.46
C ASN A 59 -1.10 7.38 -4.30
N SER A 60 -0.89 7.11 -5.60
CA SER A 60 -1.90 6.52 -6.47
C SER A 60 -1.32 5.86 -7.72
N GLY A 61 -2.06 4.92 -8.33
CA GLY A 61 -1.68 4.32 -9.61
C GLY A 61 -1.59 5.35 -10.75
N THR A 62 -2.47 6.35 -10.76
CA THR A 62 -2.44 7.45 -11.75
C THR A 62 -1.14 8.24 -11.66
N SER A 63 -0.70 8.60 -10.45
CA SER A 63 0.58 9.30 -10.24
C SER A 63 1.77 8.44 -10.68
N GLY A 64 1.72 7.13 -10.44
CA GLY A 64 2.74 6.21 -10.94
C GLY A 64 2.87 6.24 -12.46
N LEU A 65 1.74 6.17 -13.17
CA LEU A 65 1.72 6.26 -14.64
C LEU A 65 2.18 7.62 -15.15
N GLU A 66 1.73 8.70 -14.50
CA GLU A 66 2.12 10.07 -14.84
C GLU A 66 3.64 10.27 -14.73
N ILE A 67 4.26 9.80 -13.64
CA ILE A 67 5.72 9.87 -13.44
C ILE A 67 6.44 9.15 -14.59
N LEU A 68 6.01 7.95 -14.95
CA LEU A 68 6.60 7.19 -16.06
C LEU A 68 6.49 7.94 -17.39
N LEU A 69 5.34 8.56 -17.67
CA LEU A 69 5.13 9.33 -18.89
C LEU A 69 5.97 10.61 -18.92
N ARG A 70 6.14 11.29 -17.79
CA ARG A 70 7.03 12.45 -17.67
C ARG A 70 8.50 12.10 -17.87
N LEU A 71 8.93 10.95 -17.35
CA LEU A 71 10.31 10.46 -17.49
C LEU A 71 10.64 9.99 -18.91
N LYS A 72 9.63 9.54 -19.67
CA LYS A 72 9.78 9.15 -21.08
C LYS A 72 10.01 10.36 -22.01
N GLY A 73 9.73 11.57 -21.53
CA GLY A 73 9.84 12.83 -22.28
C GLY A 73 11.23 13.08 -22.87
#